data_AF-G4CG84-F1
#
_entry.id   AF-G4CG84-F1
#
_cell.length_a   1.000
_cell.length_b   1.000
_cell.length_c   1.000
_cell.angle_alpha   90.00
_cell.angle_beta   90.00
_cell.angle_gamma   90.00
#
_symmetry.space_group_name_H-M   'P 1'
#
loop_
_entity.id
_entity.type
_entity.pdbx_description
1 polymer ?
#
loop_
_entity_poly.entity_id
_entity_poly.type
_entity_poly.pdbx_seq_one_letter_code
_entity_poly.pdbx_strand_id
1 'polypeptide(L)'
;MVALSGADTIREVAKRQKKTLLAFSTGKDAVAAYLAIKDHFEEVVPYYLYLVPGLEFVDEQIAMYERQFGFKVTQLPHPSVHRLLNHFIFQPPQNCAVIEDAGLPNFDYTDIQAAMCQMHKLPRKTLVADGVRAADSPMRRIAINTHGSISYNQLKYHPIWDWKKADLIECFKKHNVKLGSDYKIFGRSFDGIDLRFLLPIKKHHPKDYQKILELYPMADLEVFRWECANGKY
;
A
#
# COMPACT_ATOMS: atom_id res chain seq x y z
N MET A 1 25.28 -5.83 -11.82
CA MET A 1 24.51 -5.84 -13.09
C MET A 1 23.70 -4.55 -13.14
N VAL A 2 23.63 -3.89 -14.30
CA VAL A 2 22.79 -2.68 -14.46
C VAL A 2 21.33 -3.10 -14.35
N ALA A 3 20.51 -2.35 -13.61
CA ALA A 3 19.08 -2.60 -13.52
C ALA A 3 18.43 -2.53 -14.91
N LEU A 4 17.57 -3.49 -15.24
CA LEU A 4 16.73 -3.45 -16.44
C LEU A 4 15.86 -2.19 -16.41
N SER A 5 15.56 -1.58 -17.56
CA SER A 5 14.52 -0.53 -17.62
C SER A 5 13.19 -1.05 -17.08
N GLY A 6 12.26 -0.17 -16.69
CA GLY A 6 10.93 -0.57 -16.25
C GLY A 6 10.21 -1.43 -17.31
N ALA A 7 10.31 -1.04 -18.58
CA ALA A 7 9.74 -1.79 -19.70
C ALA A 7 10.39 -3.17 -19.90
N ASP A 8 11.72 -3.27 -19.79
CA ASP A 8 12.43 -4.56 -19.87
C ASP A 8 12.12 -5.46 -18.67
N THR A 9 11.96 -4.86 -17.49
CA THR A 9 11.54 -5.56 -16.28
C THR A 9 10.19 -6.24 -16.50
N ILE A 10 9.21 -5.51 -17.04
CA ILE A 10 7.88 -6.05 -17.34
C ILE A 10 7.98 -7.19 -18.36
N ARG A 11 8.72 -7.00 -19.47
CA ARG A 11 8.91 -8.03 -20.49
C ARG A 11 9.56 -9.29 -19.93
N GLU A 12 10.57 -9.15 -19.07
CA GLU A 12 11.26 -10.30 -18.49
C GLU A 12 10.36 -11.08 -17.53
N VAL A 13 9.53 -10.39 -16.75
CA VAL A 13 8.54 -11.05 -15.86
C VAL A 13 7.43 -11.72 -16.67
N ALA A 14 6.92 -11.08 -17.73
CA ALA A 14 5.86 -11.63 -18.57
C ALA A 14 6.25 -12.93 -19.30
N LYS A 15 7.55 -13.18 -19.53
CA LYS A 15 8.04 -14.48 -20.03
C LYS A 15 7.88 -15.62 -19.02
N ARG A 16 7.79 -15.30 -17.72
CA ARG A 16 7.82 -16.26 -16.61
C ARG A 16 6.44 -16.51 -16.01
N GLN A 17 5.57 -15.51 -16.06
CA GLN A 17 4.22 -15.59 -15.52
C GLN A 17 3.21 -14.90 -16.45
N LYS A 18 2.09 -15.59 -16.67
CA LYS A 18 0.97 -15.07 -17.47
C LYS A 18 0.08 -14.12 -16.69
N LYS A 19 -0.09 -14.38 -15.39
CA LYS A 19 -0.84 -13.56 -14.44
C LYS A 19 0.12 -12.95 -13.42
N THR A 20 -0.19 -11.77 -12.92
CA THR A 20 0.66 -11.08 -11.94
C THR A 20 -0.13 -10.56 -10.76
N LEU A 21 0.53 -10.49 -9.60
CA LEU A 21 0.00 -9.82 -8.42
C LEU A 21 0.40 -8.34 -8.45
N LEU A 22 -0.43 -7.47 -7.87
CA LEU A 22 -0.13 -6.04 -7.74
C LEU A 22 -0.36 -5.56 -6.30
N ALA A 23 0.70 -5.07 -5.66
CA ALA A 23 0.61 -4.34 -4.40
C ALA A 23 -0.03 -2.96 -4.64
N PHE A 24 -1.35 -2.87 -4.47
CA PHE A 24 -2.16 -1.74 -4.90
C PHE A 24 -2.52 -0.84 -3.73
N SER A 25 -1.60 0.03 -3.30
CA SER A 25 -1.78 0.93 -2.16
C SER A 25 -2.70 2.14 -2.43
N THR A 26 -3.51 2.11 -3.50
CA THR A 26 -4.37 3.20 -4.02
C THR A 26 -3.68 4.54 -4.36
N GLY A 27 -2.38 4.65 -4.07
CA GLY A 27 -1.54 5.79 -4.40
C GLY A 27 -1.20 5.88 -5.88
N LYS A 28 -0.80 7.08 -6.30
CA LYS A 28 -0.46 7.41 -7.69
C LYS A 28 0.52 6.40 -8.31
N ASP A 29 1.57 6.00 -7.58
CA ASP A 29 2.59 5.13 -8.16
C ASP A 29 2.08 3.68 -8.32
N ALA A 30 1.21 3.20 -7.41
CA ALA A 30 0.55 1.91 -7.56
C ALA A 30 -0.43 1.90 -8.74
N VAL A 31 -1.16 3.00 -8.95
CA VAL A 31 -2.03 3.16 -10.13
C VAL A 31 -1.21 3.23 -11.41
N ALA A 32 -0.09 3.95 -11.42
CA ALA A 32 0.81 3.97 -12.57
C ALA A 32 1.43 2.59 -12.85
N ALA A 33 1.79 1.84 -11.81
CA ALA A 33 2.26 0.46 -11.94
C ALA A 33 1.20 -0.42 -12.60
N TYR A 34 -0.06 -0.33 -12.18
CA TYR A 34 -1.18 -1.02 -12.86
C TYR A 34 -1.23 -0.67 -14.35
N LEU A 35 -1.26 0.63 -14.67
CA LEU A 35 -1.37 1.09 -16.06
C LEU A 35 -0.17 0.68 -16.93
N ALA A 36 1.01 0.57 -16.33
CA ALA A 36 2.21 0.13 -17.01
C ALA A 36 2.19 -1.37 -17.32
N ILE A 37 1.53 -2.20 -16.50
CA ILE A 37 1.57 -3.67 -16.62
C ILE A 37 0.29 -4.28 -17.19
N LYS A 38 -0.85 -3.59 -17.18
CA LYS A 38 -2.17 -4.16 -17.49
C LYS A 38 -2.28 -4.85 -18.85
N ASP A 39 -1.53 -4.39 -19.85
CA ASP A 39 -1.57 -4.93 -21.21
C ASP A 39 -0.48 -6.01 -21.47
N HIS A 40 0.31 -6.35 -20.44
CA HIS A 40 1.42 -7.32 -20.54
C HIS A 40 1.13 -8.67 -19.88
N PHE A 41 0.04 -8.77 -19.11
CA PHE A 41 -0.37 -9.98 -18.41
C PHE A 41 -1.81 -10.33 -18.79
N GLU A 42 -2.13 -11.63 -18.81
CA GLU A 42 -3.50 -12.12 -19.02
C GLU A 42 -4.45 -11.61 -17.91
N GLU A 43 -3.91 -11.42 -16.70
CA GLU A 43 -4.65 -10.89 -15.56
C GLU A 43 -3.69 -10.20 -14.57
N VAL A 44 -4.10 -9.04 -14.06
CA VAL A 44 -3.47 -8.38 -12.93
C VAL A 44 -4.39 -8.51 -11.72
N VAL A 45 -3.89 -9.13 -10.65
CA VAL A 45 -4.65 -9.40 -9.42
C VAL A 45 -4.17 -8.44 -8.33
N PRO A 46 -4.90 -7.35 -8.06
CA PRO A 46 -4.50 -6.36 -7.07
C PRO A 46 -4.90 -6.75 -5.65
N TYR A 47 -4.08 -6.34 -4.69
CA TYR A 47 -4.43 -6.37 -3.28
C TYR A 47 -4.08 -5.06 -2.58
N TYR A 48 -4.88 -4.71 -1.57
CA TYR A 48 -4.68 -3.58 -0.68
C TYR A 48 -4.36 -4.08 0.73
N LEU A 49 -3.41 -3.42 1.40
CA LEU A 49 -2.99 -3.76 2.76
C LEU A 49 -3.46 -2.67 3.73
N TYR A 50 -4.48 -2.98 4.53
CA TYR A 50 -5.07 -2.01 5.46
C TYR A 50 -4.28 -1.92 6.77
N LEU A 51 -4.26 -0.73 7.37
CA LEU A 51 -3.82 -0.51 8.75
C LEU A 51 -4.97 -0.62 9.77
N VAL A 52 -6.18 -0.28 9.32
CA VAL A 52 -7.45 -0.44 10.03
C VAL A 52 -8.45 -0.92 8.98
N PRO A 53 -9.18 -2.03 9.21
CA PRO A 53 -10.14 -2.53 8.23
C PRO A 53 -11.37 -1.62 8.16
N GLY A 54 -11.96 -1.49 6.97
CA GLY A 54 -13.28 -0.89 6.78
C GLY A 54 -13.35 0.63 6.96
N LEU A 55 -12.26 1.36 6.71
CA LEU A 55 -12.30 2.82 6.65
C LEU A 55 -13.06 3.26 5.39
N GLU A 56 -14.13 4.03 5.55
CA GLU A 56 -15.04 4.44 4.45
C GLU A 56 -14.29 5.16 3.35
N PHE A 57 -13.42 6.12 3.69
CA PHE A 57 -12.66 6.86 2.68
C PHE A 57 -11.73 5.95 1.84
N VAL A 58 -11.20 4.89 2.44
CA VAL A 58 -10.36 3.90 1.74
C VAL A 58 -11.22 3.00 0.86
N ASP A 59 -12.33 2.48 1.39
CA ASP A 59 -13.24 1.61 0.66
C ASP A 59 -13.88 2.32 -0.54
N GLU A 60 -14.25 3.60 -0.39
CA GLU A 60 -14.73 4.44 -1.49
C GLU A 60 -13.68 4.59 -2.60
N GLN A 61 -12.41 4.78 -2.21
CA GLN A 61 -11.30 4.91 -3.16
C GLN A 61 -11.02 3.60 -3.88
N ILE A 62 -11.01 2.47 -3.15
CA ILE A 62 -10.89 1.14 -3.75
C ILE A 62 -12.02 0.91 -4.74
N ALA A 63 -13.26 1.15 -4.32
CA ALA A 63 -14.44 0.96 -5.17
C ALA A 63 -14.41 1.86 -6.43
N MET A 64 -13.87 3.08 -6.33
CA MET A 64 -13.63 3.96 -7.48
C MET A 64 -12.69 3.30 -8.50
N TYR A 65 -11.54 2.78 -8.05
CA TYR A 65 -10.59 2.12 -8.95
C TYR A 65 -11.10 0.78 -9.49
N GLU A 66 -11.81 -0.01 -8.68
CA GLU A 66 -12.48 -1.24 -9.16
C GLU A 66 -13.46 -0.93 -10.30
N ARG A 67 -14.30 0.11 -10.14
CA ARG A 67 -15.22 0.55 -11.20
C ARG A 67 -14.48 1.04 -12.44
N GLN A 68 -13.40 1.81 -12.26
CA GLN A 68 -12.65 2.38 -13.37
C GLN A 68 -11.89 1.32 -14.18
N PHE A 69 -11.31 0.33 -13.50
CA PHE A 69 -10.38 -0.62 -14.11
C PHE A 69 -10.96 -2.02 -14.32
N GLY A 70 -12.14 -2.31 -13.79
CA GLY A 70 -12.84 -3.58 -14.00
C GLY A 70 -12.22 -4.76 -13.25
N PHE A 71 -11.44 -4.53 -12.19
CA PHE A 71 -10.89 -5.57 -11.33
C PHE A 71 -11.49 -5.54 -9.92
N LYS A 72 -11.20 -6.58 -9.14
CA LYS A 72 -11.49 -6.65 -7.70
C LYS A 72 -10.21 -6.62 -6.88
N VAL A 73 -10.18 -5.78 -5.84
CA VAL A 73 -9.06 -5.64 -4.92
C VAL A 73 -9.28 -6.54 -3.72
N THR A 74 -8.35 -7.47 -3.49
CA THR A 74 -8.34 -8.24 -2.24
C THR A 74 -7.80 -7.37 -1.11
N GLN A 75 -8.54 -7.22 -0.01
CA GLN A 75 -8.07 -6.48 1.17
C GLN A 75 -7.51 -7.45 2.22
N LEU A 76 -6.31 -7.19 2.73
CA LEU A 76 -5.61 -8.00 3.74
C LEU A 76 -4.97 -7.08 4.81
N PRO A 77 -4.72 -7.57 6.03
CA PRO A 77 -4.01 -6.77 7.03
C PRO A 77 -2.58 -6.49 6.56
N HIS A 78 -2.14 -5.25 6.70
CA HIS A 78 -0.73 -4.92 6.51
C HIS A 78 0.12 -5.62 7.59
N PRO A 79 1.36 -6.08 7.31
CA PRO A 79 2.28 -6.63 8.33
C PRO A 79 2.44 -5.75 9.58
N SER A 80 2.34 -4.43 9.38
CA SER A 80 2.36 -3.45 10.47
C SER A 80 1.20 -3.59 11.45
N VAL A 81 0.02 -4.11 11.07
CA VAL A 81 -1.11 -4.25 12.01
C VAL A 81 -0.71 -5.13 13.18
N HIS A 82 -0.24 -6.35 12.91
CA HIS A 82 0.18 -7.27 13.96
C HIS A 82 1.41 -6.74 14.70
N ARG A 83 2.38 -6.15 13.98
CA ARG A 83 3.57 -5.55 14.61
C ARG A 83 3.21 -4.41 15.58
N LEU A 84 2.25 -3.56 15.24
CA LEU A 84 1.81 -2.45 16.08
C LEU A 84 1.06 -2.97 17.31
N LEU A 85 0.15 -3.93 17.13
CA LEU A 85 -0.59 -4.56 18.23
C LEU A 85 0.34 -5.31 19.18
N ASN A 86 1.20 -6.19 18.65
CA ASN A 86 2.18 -6.96 19.44
C ASN A 86 3.18 -6.09 20.22
N HIS A 87 3.36 -4.81 19.82
CA HIS A 87 4.19 -3.84 20.54
C HIS A 87 3.36 -2.83 21.36
N PHE A 88 2.07 -3.09 21.54
CA PHE A 88 1.12 -2.26 22.28
C PHE A 88 1.07 -0.79 21.82
N ILE A 89 1.37 -0.54 20.55
CA ILE A 89 1.35 0.82 20.00
C ILE A 89 -0.08 1.35 20.05
N PHE A 90 -0.23 2.50 20.69
CA PHE A 90 -1.51 3.15 20.93
C PHE A 90 -2.54 2.28 21.67
N GLN A 91 -2.08 1.45 22.61
CA GLN A 91 -2.96 0.63 23.43
C GLN A 91 -3.04 1.13 24.89
N PRO A 92 -4.23 1.10 25.51
CA PRO A 92 -4.37 1.24 26.95
C PRO A 92 -3.90 -0.04 27.67
N PRO A 93 -3.44 0.03 28.93
CA PRO A 93 -2.97 -1.14 29.67
C PRO A 93 -3.97 -2.31 29.73
N GLN A 94 -5.27 -2.02 29.74
CA GLN A 94 -6.35 -3.01 29.79
C GLN A 94 -6.40 -3.89 28.52
N ASN A 95 -5.93 -3.38 27.38
CA ASN A 95 -5.89 -4.14 26.13
C ASN A 95 -4.66 -5.03 26.02
N CYS A 96 -3.58 -4.76 26.76
CA CYS A 96 -2.31 -5.46 26.60
C CYS A 96 -2.45 -6.97 26.85
N ALA A 97 -3.11 -7.36 27.95
CA ALA A 97 -3.33 -8.78 28.27
C ALA A 97 -4.14 -9.51 27.18
N VAL A 98 -5.17 -8.86 26.62
CA VAL A 98 -5.99 -9.43 25.53
C VAL A 98 -5.16 -9.61 24.26
N ILE A 99 -4.27 -8.67 23.94
CA ILE A 99 -3.40 -8.74 22.77
C ILE A 99 -2.34 -9.84 22.94
N GLU A 100 -1.77 -9.98 24.13
CA GLU A 100 -0.83 -11.06 24.46
C GLU A 100 -1.50 -12.43 24.31
N ASP A 101 -2.69 -12.59 24.90
CA ASP A 101 -3.47 -13.83 24.83
C ASP A 101 -3.91 -14.17 23.40
N ALA A 102 -4.14 -13.15 22.55
CA ALA A 102 -4.50 -13.36 21.15
C ALA A 102 -3.38 -14.01 20.32
N GLY A 103 -2.12 -13.95 20.77
CA GLY A 103 -0.99 -14.63 20.13
C GLY A 103 -0.81 -14.30 18.64
N LEU A 104 -1.01 -13.02 18.26
CA LEU A 104 -1.03 -12.62 16.85
C LEU A 104 0.30 -12.94 16.16
N PRO A 105 0.30 -13.67 15.03
CA PRO A 105 1.53 -14.05 14.36
C PRO A 105 2.17 -12.83 13.69
N ASN A 106 3.50 -12.72 13.74
CA ASN A 106 4.20 -11.81 12.83
C ASN A 106 4.31 -12.45 11.45
N PHE A 107 4.04 -11.68 10.41
CA PHE A 107 4.14 -12.09 9.02
C PHE A 107 4.74 -10.96 8.18
N ASP A 108 5.21 -11.27 6.98
CA ASP A 108 5.82 -10.31 6.07
C ASP A 108 5.14 -10.26 4.69
N TYR A 109 5.75 -9.53 3.75
CA TYR A 109 5.21 -9.39 2.40
C TYR A 109 5.28 -10.67 1.56
N THR A 110 6.19 -11.59 1.87
CA THR A 110 6.25 -12.90 1.20
C THR A 110 5.14 -13.82 1.70
N ASP A 111 4.73 -13.70 2.97
CA ASP A 111 3.53 -14.38 3.48
C ASP A 111 2.26 -13.86 2.80
N ILE A 112 2.15 -12.53 2.64
CA ILE A 112 1.04 -11.92 1.88
C ILE A 112 1.02 -12.41 0.43
N GLN A 113 2.17 -12.45 -0.23
CA GLN A 113 2.30 -12.99 -1.59
C GLN A 113 1.83 -14.45 -1.65
N ALA A 114 2.23 -15.27 -0.68
CA ALA A 114 1.86 -16.69 -0.64
C ALA A 114 0.35 -16.87 -0.44
N ALA A 115 -0.25 -16.08 0.47
CA ALA A 115 -1.69 -16.06 0.69
C ALA A 115 -2.45 -15.65 -0.58
N MET A 116 -2.00 -14.59 -1.27
CA MET A 116 -2.59 -14.15 -2.53
C MET A 116 -2.47 -15.21 -3.63
N CYS A 117 -1.33 -15.88 -3.75
CA CYS A 117 -1.18 -17.00 -4.68
C CYS A 117 -2.15 -18.14 -4.37
N GLN A 118 -2.33 -18.49 -3.10
CA GLN A 118 -3.27 -19.54 -2.69
C GLN A 118 -4.72 -19.14 -3.01
N MET A 119 -5.14 -17.93 -2.62
CA MET A 119 -6.50 -17.42 -2.82
C MET A 119 -6.89 -17.38 -4.30
N HIS A 120 -5.96 -16.98 -5.16
CA HIS A 120 -6.20 -16.79 -6.60
C HIS A 120 -5.69 -17.95 -7.47
N LYS A 121 -5.29 -19.07 -6.85
CA LYS A 121 -4.78 -20.28 -7.51
C LYS A 121 -3.63 -20.00 -8.50
N LEU A 122 -2.71 -19.12 -8.10
CA LEU A 122 -1.54 -18.74 -8.88
C LEU A 122 -0.33 -19.62 -8.52
N PRO A 123 0.66 -19.75 -9.42
CA PRO A 123 1.93 -20.39 -9.09
C PRO A 123 2.57 -19.79 -7.83
N ARG A 124 3.14 -20.64 -6.96
CA ARG A 124 3.71 -20.23 -5.66
C ARG A 124 4.77 -19.12 -5.77
N LYS A 125 5.50 -19.07 -6.88
CA LYS A 125 6.58 -18.10 -7.13
C LYS A 125 6.16 -16.91 -8.01
N THR A 126 4.86 -16.67 -8.18
CA THR A 126 4.36 -15.49 -8.92
C THR A 126 4.90 -14.22 -8.28
N LEU A 127 5.58 -13.40 -9.08
CA LEU A 127 6.14 -12.14 -8.64
C LEU A 127 5.03 -11.08 -8.50
N VAL A 128 5.23 -10.18 -7.54
CA VAL A 128 4.35 -9.04 -7.24
C VAL A 128 4.91 -7.76 -7.85
N ALA A 129 4.10 -7.04 -8.63
CA ALA A 129 4.39 -5.67 -9.03
C ALA A 129 4.17 -4.69 -7.87
N ASP A 130 5.04 -3.71 -7.71
CA ASP A 130 4.81 -2.56 -6.83
C ASP A 130 5.00 -1.20 -7.53
N GLY A 131 4.68 -0.13 -6.82
CA GLY A 131 4.82 1.26 -7.30
C GLY A 131 6.15 1.92 -6.96
N VAL A 132 7.20 1.19 -6.59
CA VAL A 132 8.46 1.81 -6.15
C VAL A 132 9.12 2.57 -7.30
N ARG A 133 9.52 3.83 -7.06
CA ARG A 133 10.36 4.61 -7.98
C ARG A 133 11.69 4.97 -7.35
N ALA A 134 12.76 4.96 -8.15
CA ALA A 134 14.09 5.43 -7.75
C ALA A 134 14.14 6.94 -7.48
N ALA A 135 13.12 7.68 -7.92
CA ALA A 135 12.96 9.10 -7.60
C ALA A 135 12.41 9.35 -6.18
N ASP A 136 11.86 8.33 -5.51
CA ASP A 136 11.20 8.54 -4.21
C ASP A 136 12.19 8.73 -3.06
N SER A 137 13.36 8.08 -3.09
CA SER A 137 14.43 8.32 -2.11
C SER A 137 15.82 7.90 -2.62
N PRO A 138 16.91 8.49 -2.09
CA PRO A 138 18.27 8.03 -2.38
C PRO A 138 18.47 6.54 -2.08
N MET A 139 17.87 6.05 -0.99
CA MET A 139 17.96 4.64 -0.60
C MET A 139 17.29 3.70 -1.59
N ARG A 140 16.11 4.07 -2.13
CA ARG A 140 15.44 3.28 -3.18
C ARG A 140 16.27 3.22 -4.45
N ARG A 141 16.88 4.35 -4.84
CA ARG A 141 17.79 4.42 -5.99
C ARG A 141 19.00 3.50 -5.83
N ILE A 142 19.67 3.58 -4.68
CA ILE A 142 20.82 2.70 -4.38
C ILE A 142 20.38 1.24 -4.42
N ALA A 143 19.27 0.89 -3.75
CA ALA A 143 18.79 -0.47 -3.70
C ALA A 143 18.53 -1.06 -5.09
N ILE A 144 17.86 -0.32 -5.99
CA ILE A 144 17.59 -0.77 -7.37
C ILE A 144 18.88 -0.86 -8.18
N ASN A 145 19.79 0.12 -8.05
CA ASN A 145 21.06 0.09 -8.77
C ASN A 145 21.96 -1.08 -8.34
N THR A 146 21.89 -1.48 -7.06
CA THR A 146 22.68 -2.58 -6.50
C THR A 146 22.07 -3.95 -6.80
N HIS A 147 20.74 -4.10 -6.63
CA HIS A 147 20.07 -5.41 -6.66
C HIS A 147 19.23 -5.66 -7.92
N GLY A 148 19.05 -4.64 -8.77
CA GLY A 148 18.18 -4.69 -9.93
C GLY A 148 16.72 -4.39 -9.61
N SER A 149 15.89 -4.42 -10.66
CA SER A 149 14.45 -4.13 -10.63
C SER A 149 13.58 -5.36 -10.33
N ILE A 150 14.17 -6.56 -10.26
CA ILE A 150 13.49 -7.82 -9.95
C ILE A 150 14.20 -8.46 -8.77
N SER A 151 13.45 -8.78 -7.71
CA SER A 151 13.94 -9.55 -6.57
C SER A 151 13.21 -10.89 -6.50
N TYR A 152 13.88 -11.96 -6.89
CA TYR A 152 13.33 -13.32 -6.82
C TYR A 152 13.20 -13.82 -5.38
N ASN A 153 14.05 -13.36 -4.46
CA ASN A 153 13.98 -13.73 -3.05
C ASN A 153 12.79 -13.07 -2.35
N GLN A 154 12.49 -11.81 -2.68
CA GLN A 154 11.32 -11.10 -2.15
C GLN A 154 10.08 -11.25 -3.03
N LEU A 155 10.14 -12.08 -4.08
CA LEU A 155 9.06 -12.35 -5.01
C LEU A 155 8.39 -11.07 -5.55
N LYS A 156 9.19 -10.05 -5.89
CA LYS A 156 8.67 -8.75 -6.35
C LYS A 156 9.46 -8.17 -7.51
N TYR A 157 8.84 -7.24 -8.23
CA TYR A 157 9.47 -6.45 -9.28
C TYR A 157 8.91 -5.03 -9.33
N HIS A 158 9.72 -4.11 -9.85
CA HIS A 158 9.47 -2.68 -9.85
C HIS A 158 9.22 -2.18 -11.29
N PRO A 159 8.00 -2.27 -11.84
CA PRO A 159 7.73 -1.99 -13.27
C PRO A 159 7.95 -0.54 -13.71
N ILE A 160 7.87 0.41 -12.78
CA ILE A 160 7.93 1.86 -13.07
C ILE A 160 9.11 2.53 -12.36
N TRP A 161 10.13 1.76 -11.98
CA TRP A 161 11.17 2.22 -11.08
C TRP A 161 11.96 3.42 -11.62
N ASP A 162 12.08 3.51 -12.93
CA ASP A 162 12.78 4.53 -13.69
C ASP A 162 11.88 5.72 -14.10
N TRP A 163 10.58 5.66 -13.80
CA TRP A 163 9.64 6.72 -14.15
C TRP A 163 9.86 8.01 -13.33
N LYS A 164 9.81 9.13 -14.03
CA LYS A 164 9.85 10.49 -13.47
C LYS A 164 8.43 11.01 -13.27
N LYS A 165 8.34 12.20 -12.65
CA LYS A 165 7.05 12.89 -12.44
C LYS A 165 6.33 13.16 -13.78
N ALA A 166 7.07 13.49 -14.84
CA ALA A 166 6.51 13.74 -16.17
C ALA A 166 5.78 12.50 -16.71
N ASP A 167 6.42 11.33 -16.63
CA ASP A 167 5.86 10.06 -17.10
C ASP A 167 4.56 9.70 -16.37
N LEU A 168 4.50 9.93 -15.05
CA LEU A 168 3.26 9.75 -14.26
C LEU A 168 2.13 10.66 -14.76
N ILE A 169 2.43 11.95 -14.97
CA ILE A 169 1.44 12.94 -15.40
C ILE A 169 0.91 12.58 -16.79
N GLU A 170 1.79 12.23 -17.72
CA GLU A 170 1.42 11.82 -19.07
C GLU A 170 0.55 10.54 -19.03
N CYS A 171 0.98 9.54 -18.24
CA CYS A 171 0.24 8.30 -18.08
C CYS A 171 -1.19 8.52 -17.56
N PHE A 172 -1.37 9.35 -16.53
CA PHE A 172 -2.70 9.64 -15.99
C PHE A 172 -3.57 10.45 -16.93
N LYS A 173 -2.98 11.41 -17.67
CA LYS A 173 -3.71 12.15 -18.71
C LYS A 173 -4.20 11.21 -19.80
N LYS A 174 -3.33 10.33 -20.30
CA LYS A 174 -3.65 9.35 -21.34
C LYS A 174 -4.80 8.42 -20.94
N HIS A 175 -4.85 8.02 -19.66
CA HIS A 175 -5.85 7.06 -19.16
C HIS A 175 -7.02 7.72 -18.40
N ASN A 176 -7.10 9.05 -18.41
CA ASN A 176 -8.12 9.83 -17.69
C ASN A 176 -8.30 9.40 -16.22
N VAL A 177 -7.18 9.19 -15.52
CA VAL A 177 -7.16 8.72 -14.13
C VAL A 177 -7.33 9.88 -13.17
N LYS A 178 -8.28 9.71 -12.24
CA LYS A 178 -8.44 10.60 -11.09
C LYS A 178 -7.82 9.94 -9.87
N LEU A 179 -6.99 10.70 -9.15
CA LEU A 179 -6.47 10.26 -7.86
C LEU A 179 -7.55 10.40 -6.78
N GLY A 180 -7.50 9.53 -5.77
CA GLY A 180 -8.47 9.53 -4.67
C GLY A 180 -8.43 10.77 -3.77
N SER A 181 -9.44 10.87 -2.91
CA SER A 181 -9.65 11.96 -1.95
C SER A 181 -8.46 12.19 -1.03
N ASP A 182 -7.72 11.13 -0.67
CA ASP A 182 -6.47 11.16 0.10
C ASP A 182 -5.51 12.28 -0.32
N TYR A 183 -5.34 12.50 -1.63
CA TYR A 183 -4.41 13.51 -2.13
C TYR A 183 -4.85 14.95 -1.82
N LYS A 184 -6.16 15.18 -1.64
CA LYS A 184 -6.69 16.49 -1.22
C LYS A 184 -6.53 16.72 0.29
N ILE A 185 -6.46 15.64 1.07
CA ILE A 185 -6.43 15.69 2.54
C ILE A 185 -4.99 15.61 3.07
N PHE A 186 -4.20 14.66 2.57
CA PHE A 186 -2.85 14.35 3.05
C PHE A 186 -1.74 14.77 2.06
N GLY A 187 -2.09 15.05 0.80
CA GLY A 187 -1.10 15.23 -0.28
C GLY A 187 -0.40 13.94 -0.73
N ARG A 188 -0.79 12.79 -0.16
CA ARG A 188 -0.29 11.44 -0.44
C ARG A 188 -1.38 10.40 -0.16
N SER A 189 -1.17 9.15 -0.54
CA SER A 189 -2.02 8.04 -0.11
C SER A 189 -1.87 7.79 1.40
N PHE A 190 -2.95 7.35 2.04
CA PHE A 190 -2.94 6.92 3.43
C PHE A 190 -1.93 5.78 3.67
N ASP A 191 -0.98 5.96 4.59
CA ASP A 191 0.06 4.97 4.88
C ASP A 191 0.53 4.91 6.34
N GLY A 192 -0.17 5.57 7.25
CA GLY A 192 0.20 5.61 8.65
C GLY A 192 -0.93 6.05 9.57
N ILE A 193 -0.76 5.76 10.85
CA ILE A 193 -1.66 6.19 11.94
C ILE A 193 -0.97 7.20 12.85
N ASP A 194 -0.03 7.98 12.31
CA ASP A 194 0.60 9.09 13.02
C ASP A 194 -0.16 10.40 12.80
N LEU A 195 0.25 11.46 13.50
CA LEU A 195 -0.40 12.78 13.50
C LEU A 195 -0.69 13.34 12.10
N ARG A 196 0.19 13.09 11.11
CA ARG A 196 0.03 13.57 9.74
C ARG A 196 -1.26 13.08 9.10
N PHE A 197 -1.76 11.92 9.54
CA PHE A 197 -3.00 11.31 9.09
C PHE A 197 -4.13 11.45 10.10
N LEU A 198 -3.86 11.23 11.39
CA LEU A 198 -4.87 11.27 12.45
C LEU A 198 -5.57 12.62 12.51
N LEU A 199 -4.82 13.73 12.45
CA LEU A 199 -5.39 15.06 12.60
C LEU A 199 -6.33 15.43 11.42
N PRO A 200 -5.95 15.26 10.14
CA PRO A 200 -6.90 15.46 9.04
C PRO A 200 -8.07 14.47 9.06
N ILE A 201 -7.86 13.20 9.47
CA ILE A 201 -8.94 12.21 9.56
C ILE A 201 -9.97 12.61 10.62
N LYS A 202 -9.54 13.05 11.82
CA LYS A 202 -10.44 13.60 12.85
C LYS A 202 -11.33 14.72 12.31
N LYS A 203 -10.77 15.59 11.47
CA LYS A 203 -11.49 16.74 10.89
C LYS A 203 -12.42 16.36 9.73
N HIS A 204 -11.97 15.51 8.81
CA HIS A 204 -12.64 15.28 7.53
C HIS A 204 -13.42 13.96 7.47
N HIS A 205 -13.03 12.96 8.27
CA HIS A 205 -13.62 11.63 8.33
C HIS A 205 -13.80 11.17 9.79
N PRO A 206 -14.62 11.86 10.61
CA PRO A 206 -14.72 11.59 12.05
C PRO A 206 -15.23 10.17 12.37
N LYS A 207 -16.02 9.54 11.49
CA LYS A 207 -16.44 8.14 11.65
C LYS A 207 -15.27 7.17 11.48
N ASP A 208 -14.42 7.42 10.49
CA ASP A 208 -13.21 6.62 10.27
C ASP A 208 -12.17 6.88 11.36
N TYR A 209 -12.10 8.11 11.88
CA TYR A 209 -11.34 8.41 13.08
C TYR A 209 -11.78 7.52 14.25
N GLN A 210 -13.08 7.40 14.48
CA GLN A 210 -13.60 6.53 15.54
C GLN A 210 -13.21 5.06 15.34
N LYS A 211 -13.30 4.53 14.10
CA LYS A 211 -12.83 3.17 13.77
C LYS A 211 -11.33 2.98 14.04
N ILE A 212 -10.52 4.00 13.76
CA ILE A 212 -9.09 3.97 14.11
C ILE A 212 -8.93 3.87 15.63
N LEU A 213 -9.69 4.63 16.41
CA LEU A 213 -9.64 4.57 17.89
C LEU A 213 -10.19 3.25 18.45
N GLU A 214 -11.09 2.57 17.77
CA GLU A 214 -11.53 1.23 18.17
C GLU A 214 -10.39 0.21 18.14
N LEU A 215 -9.51 0.29 17.13
CA LEU A 215 -8.35 -0.60 17.01
C LEU A 215 -7.10 -0.07 17.76
N TYR A 216 -6.92 1.25 17.83
CA TYR A 216 -5.77 1.94 18.43
C TYR A 216 -6.24 3.05 19.38
N PRO A 217 -6.79 2.73 20.57
CA PRO A 217 -7.50 3.71 21.40
C PRO A 217 -6.66 4.92 21.84
N MET A 218 -5.36 4.71 22.08
CA MET A 218 -4.46 5.78 22.52
C MET A 218 -3.90 6.62 21.37
N ALA A 219 -4.32 6.40 20.12
CA ALA A 219 -3.95 7.25 18.99
C ALA A 219 -4.47 8.69 19.17
N ASP A 220 -5.60 8.85 19.88
CA ASP A 220 -6.15 10.17 20.20
C ASP A 220 -5.20 11.04 21.05
N LEU A 221 -4.33 10.42 21.86
CA LEU A 221 -3.33 11.14 22.65
C LEU A 221 -2.32 11.89 21.76
N GLU A 222 -2.01 11.39 20.57
CA GLU A 222 -1.14 12.08 19.63
C GLU A 222 -1.78 13.38 19.15
N VAL A 223 -3.08 13.33 18.84
CA VAL A 223 -3.87 14.49 18.43
C VAL A 223 -4.03 15.47 19.59
N PHE A 224 -4.40 14.98 20.77
CA PHE A 224 -4.56 15.79 21.98
C PHE A 224 -3.27 16.57 22.31
N ARG A 225 -2.12 15.89 22.31
CA ARG A 225 -0.81 16.53 22.55
C ARG A 225 -0.55 17.68 21.58
N TRP A 226 -0.88 17.48 20.31
CA TRP A 226 -0.71 18.53 19.30
C TRP A 226 -1.68 19.70 19.53
N GLU A 227 -2.95 19.43 19.86
CA GLU A 227 -3.96 20.46 20.13
C GLU A 227 -3.58 21.33 21.34
N CYS A 228 -3.08 20.73 22.42
CA CYS A 228 -2.56 21.47 23.58
C CYS A 228 -1.36 22.35 23.21
N ALA A 229 -0.41 21.83 22.42
CA ALA A 229 0.78 22.56 22.03
C ALA A 229 0.51 23.72 21.04
N ASN A 230 -0.61 23.68 20.31
CA ASN A 230 -0.96 24.65 19.27
C ASN A 230 -2.20 25.51 19.63
N GLY A 231 -2.58 25.54 20.91
CA GLY A 231 -3.64 26.44 21.41
C GLY A 231 -5.03 26.17 20.85
N LYS A 232 -5.36 24.90 20.59
CA LYS A 232 -6.69 24.47 20.11
C LYS A 232 -7.56 23.81 21.19
N TYR A 233 -7.17 23.98 22.45
CA TYR A 233 -7.87 23.49 23.63
C TYR A 233 -8.20 24.64 24.58
#